data_AF-A0A9N9H739-F1
#
_entry.id   AF-A0A9N9H739-F1
#
_cell.length_a   1.000
_cell.length_b   1.000
_cell.length_c   1.000
_cell.angle_alpha   90.00
_cell.angle_beta   90.00
_cell.angle_gamma   90.00
#
_symmetry.space_group_name_H-M   'P 1'
#
loop_
_entity.id
_entity.type
_entity.pdbx_description
1 polymer ?
#
loop_
_entity_poly.entity_id
_entity_poly.type
_entity_poly.pdbx_seq_one_letter_code
_entity_poly.pdbx_strand_id
1 'polypeptide(L)'
;MKFDQSIKKLWARITESRWTIAYISFAVLQMVIAVSLEAIILQRNEVSHSTLEAYKIYDGVETPKIAYKNYTYAKYTMQFQSIKHGNIWFMVFQAFLVTLCISALFFQNTIDIISIAIINICLICAAGVQIYQSNKWITRVNMQIDSDKAHEIQGLDYYLSNNVVIWEIILLLALIVFDAASIFFGYKLYKQFGWNIYKKIGANIQMQRMYRTYLIFVLLLKLDFFLLICFQILNLVFLFNDPEEQTRNIIFQSIMVASVIPMVGLALWGVRRENIVAMFLFTVTSVITIANFLYILAEFIIKRDEFLLTFLDVLGILLSIMSMVVAYLAVLNFVQRRNHEGAINLETGGQGQRKRFSIDD
;
A
#
# COMPACT_ATOMS: atom_id res chain seq x y z
N MET A 1 -13.54 -29.50 3.94
CA MET A 1 -13.16 -29.97 5.30
C MET A 1 -12.13 -29.09 6.01
N LYS A 2 -10.89 -28.88 5.49
CA LYS A 2 -9.92 -27.94 6.12
C LYS A 2 -10.38 -26.47 6.11
N PHE A 3 -11.01 -26.02 5.02
CA PHE A 3 -11.53 -24.65 4.89
C PHE A 3 -12.66 -24.35 5.88
N ASP A 4 -13.62 -25.26 6.07
CA ASP A 4 -14.69 -25.11 7.08
C ASP A 4 -14.15 -25.04 8.50
N GLN A 5 -13.08 -25.79 8.81
CA GLN A 5 -12.42 -25.72 10.12
C GLN A 5 -11.74 -24.36 10.32
N SER A 6 -11.08 -23.82 9.29
CA SER A 6 -10.50 -22.47 9.34
C SER A 6 -11.57 -21.40 9.52
N ILE A 7 -12.71 -21.50 8.82
CA ILE A 7 -13.83 -20.56 8.96
C ILE A 7 -14.44 -20.64 10.36
N LYS A 8 -14.69 -21.84 10.89
CA LYS A 8 -15.19 -22.01 12.27
C LYS A 8 -14.22 -21.44 13.30
N LYS A 9 -12.92 -21.67 13.13
CA LYS A 9 -11.86 -21.08 13.99
C LYS A 9 -11.86 -19.56 13.90
N LEU A 10 -12.01 -19.00 12.70
CA LEU A 10 -12.07 -17.56 12.47
C LEU A 10 -13.31 -16.92 13.12
N TRP A 11 -14.48 -17.53 12.94
CA TRP A 11 -15.70 -17.08 13.61
C TRP A 11 -15.56 -17.11 15.13
N ALA A 12 -15.04 -18.20 15.69
CA ALA A 12 -14.82 -18.30 17.13
C ALA A 12 -13.88 -17.21 17.67
N ARG A 13 -12.85 -16.83 16.90
CA ARG A 13 -11.93 -15.73 17.23
C ARG A 13 -12.59 -14.36 17.15
N ILE A 14 -13.38 -14.11 16.10
CA ILE A 14 -14.10 -12.84 15.94
C ILE A 14 -15.11 -12.66 17.08
N THR A 15 -15.81 -13.71 17.48
CA THR A 15 -16.80 -13.67 18.55
C THR A 15 -16.21 -13.85 19.95
N GLU A 16 -14.89 -13.91 20.09
CA GLU A 16 -14.21 -14.13 21.38
C GLU A 16 -14.47 -12.99 22.37
N SER A 17 -14.65 -11.76 21.86
CA SER A 17 -14.83 -10.56 22.69
C SER A 17 -15.78 -9.57 22.02
N ARG A 18 -16.48 -8.77 22.84
CA ARG A 18 -17.27 -7.64 22.33
C ARG A 18 -16.40 -6.63 21.57
N TRP A 19 -15.13 -6.51 21.97
CA TRP A 19 -14.16 -5.61 21.35
C TRP A 19 -13.69 -6.08 19.97
N THR A 20 -13.55 -7.39 19.75
CA THR A 20 -13.17 -7.94 18.44
C THR A 20 -14.29 -7.76 17.42
N ILE A 21 -15.54 -7.98 17.83
CA ILE A 21 -16.73 -7.70 17.01
C ILE A 21 -16.84 -6.20 16.70
N ALA A 22 -16.68 -5.34 17.70
CA ALA A 22 -16.76 -3.90 17.50
C ALA A 22 -15.69 -3.41 16.50
N TYR A 23 -14.45 -3.91 16.64
CA TYR A 23 -13.35 -3.50 15.77
C TYR A 23 -13.55 -3.93 14.31
N ILE A 24 -13.95 -5.17 14.06
CA ILE A 24 -14.18 -5.64 12.69
C ILE A 24 -15.39 -4.96 12.04
N SER A 25 -16.49 -4.78 12.79
CA SER A 25 -17.67 -4.05 12.30
C SER A 25 -17.30 -2.61 11.93
N PHE A 26 -16.46 -1.97 12.73
CA PHE A 26 -15.98 -0.62 12.48
C PHE A 26 -15.06 -0.55 11.24
N ALA A 27 -14.15 -1.52 11.08
CA ALA A 27 -13.29 -1.60 9.89
C ALA A 27 -14.10 -1.82 8.59
N VAL A 28 -15.13 -2.67 8.64
CA VAL A 28 -16.05 -2.89 7.50
C VAL A 28 -16.85 -1.61 7.20
N LEU A 29 -17.36 -0.93 8.24
CA LEU A 29 -18.08 0.33 8.08
C LEU A 29 -17.19 1.42 7.45
N GLN A 30 -15.95 1.55 7.92
CA GLN A 30 -14.94 2.44 7.33
C GLN A 30 -14.76 2.15 5.84
N MET A 31 -14.54 0.88 5.48
CA MET A 31 -14.35 0.47 4.09
C MET A 31 -15.57 0.83 3.23
N VAL A 32 -16.80 0.51 3.67
CA VAL A 32 -18.02 0.80 2.91
C VAL A 32 -18.20 2.29 2.67
N ILE A 33 -18.00 3.12 3.70
CA ILE A 33 -18.15 4.57 3.59
C ILE A 33 -17.04 5.17 2.72
N ALA A 34 -15.78 4.80 2.96
CA ALA A 34 -14.65 5.30 2.19
C ALA A 34 -14.73 4.92 0.71
N VAL A 35 -15.09 3.67 0.40
CA VAL A 35 -15.28 3.20 -0.99
C VAL A 35 -16.46 3.92 -1.66
N SER A 36 -17.54 4.17 -0.93
CA SER A 36 -18.70 4.90 -1.48
C SER A 36 -18.35 6.35 -1.81
N LEU A 37 -17.63 7.04 -0.92
CA LEU A 37 -17.14 8.40 -1.16
C LEU A 37 -16.15 8.42 -2.33
N GLU A 38 -15.23 7.46 -2.39
CA GLU A 38 -14.30 7.35 -3.52
C GLU A 38 -14.96 7.03 -4.85
N ALA A 39 -16.02 6.23 -4.86
CA ALA A 39 -16.79 5.99 -6.08
C ALA A 39 -17.43 7.28 -6.62
N ILE A 40 -17.90 8.17 -5.73
CA ILE A 40 -18.41 9.50 -6.10
C ILE A 40 -17.28 10.36 -6.66
N ILE A 41 -16.11 10.41 -5.99
CA ILE A 41 -14.93 11.15 -6.44
C ILE A 41 -14.48 10.66 -7.82
N LEU A 42 -14.40 9.34 -8.01
CA LEU A 42 -14.06 8.71 -9.29
C LEU A 42 -15.05 9.11 -10.39
N GLN A 43 -16.36 9.08 -10.13
CA GLN A 43 -17.36 9.51 -11.11
C GLN A 43 -17.18 10.97 -11.52
N ARG A 44 -16.84 11.86 -10.58
CA ARG A 44 -16.61 13.27 -10.91
C ARG A 44 -15.31 13.51 -11.69
N ASN A 45 -14.27 12.74 -11.37
CA ASN A 45 -13.03 12.73 -12.14
C ASN A 45 -13.24 12.16 -13.56
N GLU A 46 -14.15 11.19 -13.73
CA GLU A 46 -14.56 10.69 -15.05
C GLU A 46 -15.18 11.80 -15.91
N VAL A 47 -16.08 12.59 -15.33
CA VAL A 47 -16.70 13.72 -16.05
C VAL A 47 -15.65 14.75 -16.46
N SER A 48 -14.71 15.06 -15.57
CA SER A 48 -13.60 15.99 -15.89
C SER A 48 -12.70 15.45 -17.01
N HIS A 49 -12.41 14.14 -16.98
CA HIS A 49 -11.67 13.46 -18.04
C HIS A 49 -12.42 13.50 -19.39
N SER A 50 -13.73 13.23 -19.40
CA SER A 50 -14.53 13.27 -20.64
C SER A 50 -14.60 14.67 -21.25
N THR A 51 -14.65 15.72 -20.42
CA THR A 51 -14.60 17.10 -20.89
C THR A 51 -13.25 17.41 -21.54
N LEU A 52 -12.16 16.94 -20.94
CA LEU A 52 -10.81 17.09 -21.50
C LEU A 52 -10.61 16.33 -22.81
N GLU A 53 -11.19 15.14 -22.95
CA GLU A 53 -11.18 14.39 -24.22
C GLU A 53 -11.77 15.22 -25.37
N ALA A 54 -12.86 15.96 -25.12
CA ALA A 54 -13.47 16.83 -26.13
C ALA A 54 -12.55 18.00 -26.54
N TYR A 55 -11.59 18.38 -25.70
CA TYR A 55 -10.63 19.47 -25.97
C TYR A 55 -9.34 19.04 -26.65
N LYS A 56 -9.07 17.73 -26.79
CA LYS A 56 -7.89 17.24 -27.52
C LYS A 56 -7.82 17.69 -28.97
N ILE A 57 -8.96 18.01 -29.59
CA ILE A 57 -9.01 18.52 -30.97
C ILE A 57 -8.25 19.85 -31.15
N TYR A 58 -8.04 20.59 -30.05
CA TYR A 58 -7.36 21.89 -30.07
C TYR A 58 -5.84 21.79 -29.88
N ASP A 59 -5.28 20.59 -29.66
CA ASP A 59 -3.84 20.39 -29.41
C ASP A 59 -2.95 20.80 -30.60
N GLY A 60 -3.50 20.84 -31.81
CA GLY A 60 -2.81 21.28 -33.03
C GLY A 60 -2.93 22.78 -33.33
N VAL A 61 -3.65 23.54 -32.51
CA VAL A 61 -3.80 24.99 -32.67
C VAL A 61 -2.63 25.67 -31.98
N GLU A 62 -1.82 26.44 -32.72
CA GLU A 62 -0.72 27.20 -32.12
C GLU A 62 -1.26 28.27 -31.17
N THR A 63 -1.22 27.99 -29.87
CA THR A 63 -1.51 28.96 -28.83
C THR A 63 -0.20 29.64 -28.40
N PRO A 64 -0.13 30.98 -28.39
CA PRO A 64 1.12 31.70 -28.09
C PRO A 64 1.52 31.65 -26.62
N LYS A 65 0.69 31.08 -25.72
CA LYS A 65 0.97 30.89 -24.30
C LYS A 65 0.49 29.52 -23.84
N ILE A 66 1.43 28.69 -23.38
CA ILE A 66 1.11 27.45 -22.69
C ILE A 66 1.21 27.70 -21.19
N ALA A 67 0.12 27.49 -20.45
CA ALA A 67 0.01 27.83 -19.04
C ALA A 67 0.96 27.01 -18.15
N TYR A 68 1.32 25.79 -18.57
CA TYR A 68 2.20 24.91 -17.79
C TYR A 68 3.00 23.93 -18.67
N LYS A 69 4.33 23.91 -18.56
CA LYS A 69 5.26 22.90 -19.15
C LYS A 69 4.97 22.47 -20.60
N ASN A 70 4.45 23.37 -21.45
CA ASN A 70 4.00 23.01 -22.81
C ASN A 70 3.00 21.83 -22.84
N TYR A 71 2.15 21.71 -21.81
CA TYR A 71 1.13 20.67 -21.73
C TYR A 71 0.01 20.94 -22.73
N THR A 72 -0.26 19.93 -23.56
CA THR A 72 -1.45 19.86 -24.42
C THR A 72 -2.64 19.29 -23.64
N TYR A 73 -3.86 19.42 -24.16
CA TYR A 73 -5.05 18.79 -23.59
C TYR A 73 -4.89 17.28 -23.51
N ALA A 74 -4.23 16.63 -24.48
CA ALA A 74 -3.90 15.20 -24.37
C ALA A 74 -3.08 14.86 -23.11
N LYS A 75 -2.08 15.67 -22.77
CA LYS A 75 -1.28 15.46 -21.55
C LYS A 75 -2.11 15.71 -20.30
N TYR A 76 -2.97 16.74 -20.28
CA TYR A 76 -3.91 16.94 -19.17
C TYR A 76 -4.86 15.75 -19.00
N THR A 77 -5.37 15.18 -20.10
CA THR A 77 -6.23 13.99 -20.03
C THR A 77 -5.51 12.80 -19.38
N MET A 78 -4.25 12.55 -19.75
CA MET A 78 -3.44 11.49 -19.13
C MET A 78 -3.27 11.70 -17.62
N GLN A 79 -3.12 12.95 -17.17
CA GLN A 79 -3.05 13.28 -15.74
C GLN A 79 -4.35 12.94 -15.00
N PHE A 80 -5.50 13.28 -15.59
CA PHE A 80 -6.80 12.92 -15.00
C PHE A 80 -7.05 11.42 -15.02
N GLN A 81 -6.53 10.70 -16.03
CA GLN A 81 -6.56 9.24 -16.04
C GLN A 81 -5.74 8.66 -14.87
N SER A 82 -4.57 9.24 -14.59
CA SER A 82 -3.75 8.86 -13.43
C SER A 82 -4.45 9.14 -12.09
N ILE A 83 -5.13 10.29 -11.95
CA ILE A 83 -5.95 10.59 -10.77
C ILE A 83 -7.05 9.53 -10.58
N LYS A 84 -7.74 9.14 -11.66
CA LYS A 84 -8.74 8.06 -11.61
C LYS A 84 -8.13 6.73 -11.14
N HIS A 85 -6.95 6.37 -11.64
CA HIS A 85 -6.22 5.17 -11.19
C HIS A 85 -5.88 5.25 -9.69
N GLY A 86 -5.52 6.42 -9.19
CA GLY A 86 -5.33 6.68 -7.76
C GLY A 86 -6.57 6.41 -6.91
N ASN A 87 -7.74 6.87 -7.35
CA ASN A 87 -9.01 6.61 -6.65
C ASN A 87 -9.34 5.11 -6.62
N ILE A 88 -9.11 4.39 -7.73
CA ILE A 88 -9.28 2.93 -7.79
C ILE A 88 -8.35 2.25 -6.79
N TRP A 89 -7.09 2.65 -6.75
CA TRP A 89 -6.13 2.13 -5.77
C TRP A 89 -6.61 2.35 -4.33
N PHE A 90 -7.12 3.55 -4.02
CA PHE A 90 -7.62 3.88 -2.68
C PHE A 90 -8.77 2.94 -2.27
N MET A 91 -9.70 2.65 -3.18
CA MET A 91 -10.79 1.70 -2.94
C MET A 91 -10.28 0.28 -2.67
N VAL A 92 -9.33 -0.20 -3.50
CA VAL A 92 -8.75 -1.54 -3.31
C VAL A 92 -7.95 -1.61 -2.00
N PHE A 93 -7.26 -0.54 -1.64
CA PHE A 93 -6.50 -0.46 -0.39
C PHE A 93 -7.41 -0.52 0.85
N GLN A 94 -8.59 0.11 0.83
CA GLN A 94 -9.57 0.00 1.92
C GLN A 94 -10.04 -1.45 2.12
N ALA A 95 -10.27 -2.19 1.02
CA ALA A 95 -10.61 -3.62 1.10
C ALA A 95 -9.46 -4.47 1.65
N PHE A 96 -8.23 -4.15 1.26
CA PHE A 96 -7.04 -4.79 1.81
C PHE A 96 -6.86 -4.51 3.30
N LEU A 97 -7.17 -3.30 3.77
CA LEU A 97 -7.09 -2.95 5.18
C LEU A 97 -8.05 -3.79 6.05
N VAL A 98 -9.25 -4.07 5.56
CA VAL A 98 -10.18 -5.00 6.22
C VAL A 98 -9.61 -6.42 6.25
N THR A 99 -8.96 -6.85 5.17
CA THR A 99 -8.27 -8.15 5.11
C THR A 99 -7.14 -8.24 6.14
N LEU A 100 -6.37 -7.16 6.32
CA LEU A 100 -5.36 -7.07 7.39
C LEU A 100 -6.00 -7.11 8.77
N CYS A 101 -7.12 -6.41 8.99
CA CYS A 101 -7.87 -6.46 10.25
C CYS A 101 -8.34 -7.89 10.58
N ILE A 102 -8.93 -8.59 9.61
CA ILE A 102 -9.32 -9.99 9.75
C ILE A 102 -8.11 -10.86 10.09
N SER A 103 -6.98 -10.65 9.41
CA SER A 103 -5.74 -11.36 9.67
C SER A 103 -5.22 -11.11 11.09
N ALA A 104 -5.23 -9.86 11.55
CA ALA A 104 -4.80 -9.46 12.88
C ALA A 104 -5.63 -10.16 13.97
N LEU A 105 -6.94 -10.24 13.78
CA LEU A 105 -7.85 -10.92 14.71
C LEU A 105 -7.69 -12.44 14.69
N PHE A 106 -7.54 -13.04 13.51
CA PHE A 106 -7.39 -14.49 13.36
C PHE A 106 -6.12 -15.01 14.04
N PHE A 107 -5.00 -14.32 13.85
CA PHE A 107 -3.70 -14.68 14.43
C PHE A 107 -3.46 -14.06 15.81
N GLN A 108 -4.37 -13.22 16.30
CA GLN A 108 -4.19 -12.41 17.53
C GLN A 108 -2.85 -11.65 17.53
N ASN A 109 -2.46 -11.14 16.36
CA ASN A 109 -1.19 -10.46 16.17
C ASN A 109 -1.31 -8.99 16.59
N THR A 110 -0.71 -8.64 17.72
CA THR A 110 -0.70 -7.25 18.24
C THR A 110 0.02 -6.28 17.32
N ILE A 111 1.00 -6.76 16.56
CA ILE A 111 1.78 -5.93 15.63
C ILE A 111 0.89 -5.51 14.45
N ASP A 112 0.10 -6.43 13.90
CA ASP A 112 -0.85 -6.12 12.83
C ASP A 112 -1.86 -5.03 13.28
N ILE A 113 -2.33 -5.07 14.53
CA ILE A 113 -3.25 -4.05 15.08
C ILE A 113 -2.60 -2.67 15.13
N ILE A 114 -1.39 -2.57 15.70
CA ILE A 114 -0.68 -1.29 15.80
C ILE A 114 -0.44 -0.73 14.40
N SER A 115 -0.09 -1.60 13.46
CA SER A 115 0.20 -1.18 12.10
C SER A 115 -1.04 -0.74 11.33
N ILE A 116 -2.22 -1.30 11.58
CA ILE A 116 -3.48 -0.79 11.00
C ILE A 116 -3.72 0.68 11.39
N ALA A 117 -3.44 1.07 12.64
CA ALA A 117 -3.55 2.47 13.06
C ALA A 117 -2.54 3.37 12.33
N ILE A 118 -1.28 2.93 12.21
CA ILE A 118 -0.26 3.68 11.46
C ILE A 118 -0.64 3.81 9.97
N ILE A 119 -1.16 2.74 9.38
CA ILE A 119 -1.59 2.72 7.97
C ILE A 119 -2.76 3.68 7.75
N ASN A 120 -3.71 3.77 8.68
CA ASN A 120 -4.79 4.75 8.61
C ASN A 120 -4.26 6.19 8.61
N ILE A 121 -3.24 6.50 9.43
CA ILE A 121 -2.58 7.81 9.39
C ILE A 121 -1.96 8.07 8.02
N CYS A 122 -1.26 7.08 7.44
CA CYS A 122 -0.72 7.18 6.09
C CYS A 122 -1.82 7.43 5.03
N LEU A 123 -3.00 6.83 5.19
CA LEU A 123 -4.14 7.06 4.30
C LEU A 123 -4.72 8.47 4.44
N ILE A 124 -4.72 9.05 5.64
CA ILE A 124 -5.09 10.46 5.84
C ILE A 124 -4.11 11.38 5.11
N CYS A 125 -2.80 11.10 5.20
CA CYS A 125 -1.79 11.84 4.43
C CYS A 125 -2.01 11.68 2.91
N ALA A 126 -2.29 10.47 2.44
CA ALA A 126 -2.57 10.21 1.02
C ALA A 126 -3.81 11.00 0.53
N ALA A 127 -4.89 11.03 1.31
CA ALA A 127 -6.08 11.82 0.99
C ALA A 127 -5.77 13.33 0.93
N GLY A 128 -4.89 13.84 1.80
CA GLY A 128 -4.43 15.22 1.73
C GLY A 128 -3.63 15.52 0.46
N VAL A 129 -2.77 14.59 0.03
CA VAL A 129 -2.01 14.71 -1.23
C VAL A 129 -2.94 14.66 -2.44
N GLN A 130 -3.97 13.82 -2.42
CA GLN A 130 -4.99 13.72 -3.46
C GLN A 130 -5.75 15.05 -3.63
N ILE A 131 -6.21 15.66 -2.53
CA ILE A 131 -6.84 16.99 -2.53
C ILE A 131 -5.95 18.04 -3.20
N TYR A 132 -4.67 18.06 -2.82
CA TYR A 132 -3.71 18.98 -3.40
C TYR A 132 -3.54 18.76 -4.91
N GLN A 133 -3.40 17.51 -5.33
CA GLN A 133 -3.24 17.14 -6.73
C GLN A 133 -4.46 17.53 -7.57
N SER A 134 -5.67 17.17 -7.12
CA SER A 134 -6.92 17.48 -7.83
C SER A 134 -7.11 18.99 -7.99
N ASN A 135 -6.96 19.77 -6.91
CA ASN A 135 -7.10 21.23 -6.97
C ASN A 135 -6.07 21.88 -7.92
N LYS A 136 -4.81 21.42 -7.84
CA LYS A 136 -3.72 21.90 -8.68
C LYS A 136 -3.99 21.65 -10.17
N TRP A 137 -4.43 20.45 -10.55
CA TRP A 137 -4.69 20.12 -11.96
C TRP A 137 -5.95 20.78 -12.50
N ILE A 138 -7.04 20.85 -11.72
CA ILE A 138 -8.25 21.57 -12.13
C ILE A 138 -7.93 23.05 -12.40
N THR A 139 -7.18 23.68 -11.50
CA THR A 139 -6.79 25.10 -11.65
C THR A 139 -5.96 25.33 -12.91
N ARG A 140 -4.97 24.46 -13.19
CA ARG A 140 -4.12 24.57 -14.38
C ARG A 140 -4.89 24.42 -15.69
N VAL A 141 -5.80 23.44 -15.74
CA VAL A 141 -6.64 23.22 -16.91
C VAL A 141 -7.55 24.43 -17.15
N ASN A 142 -8.21 24.94 -16.11
CA ASN A 142 -9.08 26.10 -16.24
C ASN A 142 -8.31 27.36 -16.67
N MET A 143 -7.07 27.55 -16.19
CA MET A 143 -6.19 28.62 -16.69
C MET A 143 -5.81 28.45 -18.16
N GLN A 144 -5.59 27.21 -18.64
CA GLN A 144 -5.35 26.95 -20.06
C GLN A 144 -6.59 27.28 -20.90
N ILE A 145 -7.78 26.86 -20.45
CA ILE A 145 -9.05 27.17 -21.10
C ILE A 145 -9.26 28.69 -21.20
N ASP A 146 -8.98 29.44 -20.13
CA ASP A 146 -9.06 30.90 -20.14
C ASP A 146 -8.08 31.54 -21.12
N SER A 147 -6.85 31.03 -21.18
CA SER A 147 -5.84 31.48 -22.15
C SER A 147 -6.30 31.23 -23.58
N ASP A 148 -6.84 30.05 -23.87
CA ASP A 148 -7.25 29.67 -25.22
C ASP A 148 -8.48 30.47 -25.69
N LYS A 149 -9.42 30.75 -24.77
CA LYS A 149 -10.54 31.67 -25.02
C LYS A 149 -10.08 33.09 -25.33
N ALA A 150 -9.07 33.59 -24.61
CA ALA A 150 -8.52 34.93 -24.85
C ALA A 150 -7.88 35.07 -26.25
N HIS A 151 -7.54 33.94 -26.90
CA HIS A 151 -7.06 33.89 -28.29
C HIS A 151 -8.15 33.45 -29.28
N GLU A 152 -9.42 33.62 -28.90
CA GLU A 152 -10.60 33.41 -29.75
C GLU A 152 -10.75 31.96 -30.27
N ILE A 153 -10.20 30.97 -29.57
CA ILE A 153 -10.48 29.55 -29.87
C ILE A 153 -11.93 29.26 -29.47
N GLN A 154 -12.79 29.05 -30.47
CA GLN A 154 -14.23 28.80 -30.29
C GLN A 154 -14.49 27.40 -29.72
N GLY A 155 -15.57 27.23 -28.94
CA GLY A 155 -16.03 25.92 -28.43
C GLY A 155 -15.52 25.50 -27.04
N LEU A 156 -14.85 26.40 -26.32
CA LEU A 156 -14.24 26.14 -24.99
C LEU A 156 -15.18 26.47 -23.80
N ASP A 157 -16.47 26.19 -23.88
CA ASP A 157 -17.44 26.76 -22.92
C ASP A 157 -17.51 26.10 -21.54
N TYR A 158 -16.82 24.99 -21.32
CA TYR A 158 -16.96 24.16 -20.13
C TYR A 158 -15.69 24.16 -19.27
N TYR A 159 -15.81 24.65 -18.04
CA TYR A 159 -14.77 24.58 -17.02
C TYR A 159 -14.82 23.26 -16.25
N LEU A 160 -13.66 22.80 -15.79
CA LEU A 160 -13.60 21.70 -14.83
C LEU A 160 -14.15 22.17 -13.49
N SER A 161 -14.99 21.32 -12.89
CA SER A 161 -15.68 21.63 -11.65
C SER A 161 -14.80 21.36 -10.42
N ASN A 162 -14.70 22.33 -9.53
CA ASN A 162 -14.05 22.17 -8.21
C ASN A 162 -14.84 21.28 -7.24
N ASN A 163 -16.01 20.77 -7.64
CA ASN A 163 -16.84 19.92 -6.79
C ASN A 163 -16.12 18.63 -6.33
N VAL A 164 -15.15 18.13 -7.11
CA VAL A 164 -14.35 16.94 -6.72
C VAL A 164 -13.63 17.15 -5.39
N VAL A 165 -13.01 18.33 -5.22
CA VAL A 165 -12.22 18.69 -4.05
C VAL A 165 -13.07 18.68 -2.77
N ILE A 166 -14.35 19.06 -2.87
CA ILE A 166 -15.27 19.03 -1.73
C ILE A 166 -15.49 17.59 -1.24
N TRP A 167 -15.68 16.65 -2.17
CA TRP A 167 -15.87 15.23 -1.82
C TRP A 167 -14.59 14.60 -1.26
N GLU A 168 -13.43 14.98 -1.79
CA GLU A 168 -12.13 14.54 -1.24
C GLU A 168 -11.90 15.07 0.18
N ILE A 169 -12.31 16.30 0.49
CA ILE A 169 -12.28 16.84 1.87
C ILE A 169 -13.23 16.07 2.78
N ILE A 170 -14.44 15.73 2.32
CA ILE A 170 -15.38 14.91 3.09
C ILE A 170 -14.78 13.53 3.39
N LEU A 171 -14.12 12.90 2.42
CA LEU A 171 -13.40 11.64 2.60
C LEU A 171 -12.29 11.77 3.65
N LEU A 172 -11.45 12.80 3.56
CA LEU A 172 -10.38 13.05 4.53
C LEU A 172 -10.93 13.18 5.96
N LEU A 173 -11.99 13.98 6.14
CA LEU A 173 -12.62 14.15 7.45
C LEU A 173 -13.20 12.84 7.98
N ALA A 174 -13.83 12.04 7.12
CA ALA A 174 -14.30 10.71 7.50
C ALA A 174 -13.14 9.81 7.96
N LEU A 175 -12.03 9.77 7.21
CA LEU A 175 -10.86 8.96 7.56
C LEU A 175 -10.24 9.36 8.91
N ILE A 176 -10.22 10.66 9.27
CA ILE A 176 -9.75 11.12 10.59
C ILE A 176 -10.63 10.55 11.71
N VAL A 177 -11.95 10.62 11.55
CA VAL A 177 -12.89 10.06 12.54
C VAL A 177 -12.74 8.55 12.65
N PHE A 178 -12.58 7.86 11.52
CA PHE A 178 -12.33 6.43 11.49
C PHE A 178 -11.00 6.05 12.15
N ASP A 179 -9.93 6.80 11.91
CA ASP A 179 -8.64 6.52 12.53
C ASP A 179 -8.67 6.67 14.06
N ALA A 180 -9.29 7.75 14.57
CA ALA A 180 -9.43 7.95 16.01
C ALA A 180 -10.14 6.78 16.71
N ALA A 181 -11.20 6.26 16.10
CA ALA A 181 -11.90 5.09 16.60
C ALA A 181 -11.09 3.78 16.41
N SER A 182 -10.36 3.63 15.30
CA SER A 182 -9.44 2.51 15.07
C SER A 182 -8.36 2.44 16.16
N ILE A 183 -7.78 3.59 16.53
CA ILE A 183 -6.81 3.70 17.64
C ILE A 183 -7.45 3.30 18.96
N PHE A 184 -8.66 3.79 19.26
CA PHE A 184 -9.37 3.47 20.51
C PHE A 184 -9.64 1.96 20.64
N PHE A 185 -10.24 1.33 19.62
CA PHE A 185 -10.52 -0.10 19.64
C PHE A 185 -9.25 -0.94 19.57
N GLY A 186 -8.28 -0.51 18.76
CA GLY A 186 -6.96 -1.12 18.65
C GLY A 186 -6.23 -1.16 19.99
N TYR A 187 -6.31 -0.11 20.80
CA TYR A 187 -5.75 -0.08 22.15
C TYR A 187 -6.38 -1.14 23.08
N LYS A 188 -7.70 -1.31 23.03
CA LYS A 188 -8.39 -2.34 23.82
C LYS A 188 -7.95 -3.75 23.41
N LEU A 189 -7.85 -4.00 22.11
CA LEU A 189 -7.39 -5.29 21.59
C LEU A 189 -5.92 -5.54 21.85
N TYR A 190 -5.07 -4.52 21.75
CA TYR A 190 -3.64 -4.61 22.09
C TYR A 190 -3.44 -5.10 23.52
N LYS A 191 -4.19 -4.54 24.49
CA LYS A 191 -4.13 -4.99 25.89
C LYS A 191 -4.60 -6.44 26.05
N GLN A 192 -5.69 -6.83 25.37
CA GLN A 192 -6.23 -8.19 25.43
C GLN A 192 -5.26 -9.22 24.83
N PHE A 193 -4.75 -8.96 23.63
CA PHE A 193 -3.87 -9.88 22.92
C PHE A 193 -2.46 -9.91 23.53
N GLY A 194 -1.95 -8.77 24.00
CA GLY A 194 -0.67 -8.72 24.72
C GLY A 194 -0.67 -9.62 25.97
N TRP A 195 -1.77 -9.64 26.72
CA TRP A 195 -1.94 -10.55 27.85
C TRP A 195 -1.98 -12.03 27.44
N ASN A 196 -2.66 -12.35 26.34
CA ASN A 196 -2.72 -13.72 25.80
C ASN A 196 -1.34 -14.21 25.33
N ILE A 197 -0.57 -13.36 24.63
CA ILE A 197 0.77 -13.67 24.16
C ILE A 197 1.73 -13.90 25.34
N TYR A 198 1.67 -13.03 26.36
CA TYR A 198 2.49 -13.17 27.57
C TYR A 198 2.29 -14.53 28.25
N LYS A 199 1.04 -14.99 28.37
CA LYS A 199 0.72 -16.30 28.95
C LYS A 199 1.26 -17.48 28.13
N LYS A 200 1.29 -17.36 26.79
CA LYS A 200 1.75 -18.45 25.90
C LYS A 200 3.26 -18.59 25.84
N ILE A 201 3.98 -17.47 25.71
CA ILE A 201 5.44 -17.49 25.46
C ILE A 201 6.24 -17.61 26.77
N GLY A 202 5.68 -17.14 27.89
CA GLY A 202 6.40 -17.09 29.17
C GLY A 202 7.48 -16.00 29.18
N ALA A 203 8.33 -15.98 30.21
CA ALA A 203 9.24 -14.87 30.52
C ALA A 203 10.57 -14.86 29.72
N ASN A 204 10.79 -15.78 28.77
CA ASN A 204 12.04 -15.80 28.01
C ASN A 204 12.09 -14.64 26.99
N ILE A 205 12.87 -13.61 27.33
CA ILE A 205 13.00 -12.36 26.56
C ILE A 205 13.57 -12.61 25.16
N GLN A 206 14.48 -13.58 24.99
CA GLN A 206 15.10 -13.87 23.69
C GLN A 206 14.10 -14.46 22.70
N MET A 207 13.29 -15.42 23.15
CA MET A 207 12.23 -16.03 22.33
C MET A 207 11.17 -15.00 21.94
N GLN A 208 10.77 -14.12 22.87
CA GLN A 208 9.85 -13.02 22.58
C GLN A 208 10.41 -12.06 21.52
N ARG A 209 11.70 -11.74 21.59
CA ARG A 209 12.36 -10.87 20.59
C ARG A 209 12.35 -11.49 19.19
N MET A 210 12.72 -12.77 19.07
CA MET A 210 12.73 -13.47 17.78
C MET A 210 11.32 -13.56 17.18
N TYR A 211 10.33 -13.90 18.01
CA TYR A 211 8.93 -13.95 17.59
C TYR A 211 8.41 -12.59 17.12
N ARG A 212 8.75 -11.51 17.83
CA ARG A 212 8.39 -10.15 17.42
C ARG A 212 9.01 -9.77 16.08
N THR A 213 10.30 -10.05 15.86
CA THR A 213 10.96 -9.80 14.56
C THR A 213 10.27 -10.58 13.44
N TYR A 214 9.93 -11.85 13.67
CA TYR A 214 9.18 -12.66 12.70
C TYR A 214 7.82 -12.04 12.36
N LEU A 215 7.03 -11.62 13.36
CA LEU A 215 5.72 -11.01 13.13
C LEU A 215 5.81 -9.68 12.38
N ILE A 216 6.79 -8.82 12.72
CA ILE A 216 7.05 -7.58 11.98
C ILE A 216 7.40 -7.90 10.52
N PHE A 217 8.27 -8.89 10.30
CA PHE A 217 8.68 -9.28 8.95
C PHE A 217 7.50 -9.78 8.11
N VAL A 218 6.66 -10.65 8.68
CA VAL A 218 5.47 -11.18 7.98
C VAL A 218 4.47 -10.07 7.69
N LEU A 219 4.25 -9.13 8.60
CA LEU A 219 3.42 -7.95 8.36
C LEU A 219 3.97 -7.12 7.20
N LEU A 220 5.26 -6.78 7.24
CA LEU A 220 5.90 -5.99 6.19
C LEU A 220 5.80 -6.69 4.83
N LEU A 221 5.96 -8.01 4.78
CA LEU A 221 5.75 -8.78 3.55
C LEU A 221 4.29 -8.73 3.04
N LYS A 222 3.28 -8.69 3.91
CA LYS A 222 1.88 -8.49 3.47
C LYS A 222 1.70 -7.09 2.85
N LEU A 223 2.31 -6.07 3.45
CA LEU A 223 2.25 -4.69 2.96
C LEU A 223 3.01 -4.53 1.65
N ASP A 224 4.24 -5.03 1.57
CA ASP A 224 5.06 -5.02 0.36
C ASP A 224 4.36 -5.78 -0.77
N PHE A 225 3.81 -6.97 -0.51
CA PHE A 225 3.08 -7.71 -1.52
C PHE A 225 1.96 -6.87 -2.15
N PHE A 226 1.15 -6.22 -1.31
CA PHE A 226 0.04 -5.40 -1.78
C PHE A 226 0.54 -4.15 -2.51
N LEU A 227 1.42 -3.38 -1.87
CA LEU A 227 1.89 -2.10 -2.39
C LEU A 227 2.69 -2.29 -3.67
N LEU A 228 3.66 -3.20 -3.70
CA LEU A 228 4.51 -3.42 -4.86
C LEU A 228 3.68 -3.87 -6.06
N ILE A 229 2.78 -4.84 -5.89
CA ILE A 229 1.93 -5.33 -7.00
C ILE A 229 0.97 -4.24 -7.46
N CYS A 230 0.19 -3.65 -6.56
CA CYS A 230 -0.82 -2.68 -6.95
C CYS A 230 -0.19 -1.44 -7.58
N PHE A 231 0.87 -0.89 -6.99
CA PHE A 231 1.58 0.26 -7.55
C PHE A 231 2.18 -0.03 -8.93
N GLN A 232 2.89 -1.16 -9.06
CA GLN A 232 3.51 -1.54 -10.33
C GLN A 232 2.47 -1.80 -11.42
N ILE A 233 1.31 -2.40 -11.10
CA ILE A 233 0.20 -2.56 -12.04
C ILE A 233 -0.31 -1.19 -12.50
N LEU A 234 -0.50 -0.22 -11.60
CA LEU A 234 -0.97 1.11 -11.98
C LEU A 234 0.02 1.81 -12.92
N ASN A 235 1.31 1.75 -12.60
CA ASN A 235 2.34 2.30 -13.47
C ASN A 235 2.37 1.59 -14.83
N LEU A 236 2.21 0.26 -14.84
CA LEU A 236 2.17 -0.51 -16.08
C LEU A 236 0.95 -0.14 -16.94
N VAL A 237 -0.24 -0.02 -16.35
CA VAL A 237 -1.45 0.43 -17.06
C VAL A 237 -1.27 1.83 -17.62
N PHE A 238 -0.60 2.74 -16.90
CA PHE A 238 -0.27 4.06 -17.42
C PHE A 238 0.66 3.95 -18.64
N LEU A 239 1.77 3.20 -18.53
CA LEU A 239 2.73 3.02 -19.62
C LEU A 239 2.11 2.40 -20.88
N PHE A 240 1.13 1.50 -20.74
CA PHE A 240 0.41 0.93 -21.87
C PHE A 240 -0.48 1.93 -22.62
N ASN A 241 -0.93 2.99 -21.94
CA ASN A 241 -1.78 4.03 -22.54
C ASN A 241 -0.98 5.20 -23.11
N ASP A 242 0.33 5.26 -22.86
CA ASP A 242 1.21 6.28 -23.43
C ASP A 242 1.79 5.81 -24.77
N PRO A 243 1.37 6.40 -25.91
CA PRO A 243 1.85 5.99 -27.23
C PRO A 243 3.32 6.36 -27.49
N GLU A 244 3.89 7.27 -26.71
CA GLU A 244 5.29 7.69 -26.85
C GLU A 244 6.26 6.75 -26.11
N GLU A 245 5.75 5.91 -25.22
CA GLU A 245 6.58 5.05 -24.38
C GLU A 245 7.14 3.84 -25.12
N GLN A 246 8.38 3.51 -24.79
CA GLN A 246 9.11 2.45 -25.47
C GLN A 246 8.59 1.07 -25.03
N THR A 247 8.29 0.19 -25.99
CA THR A 247 7.85 -1.20 -25.72
C THR A 247 8.81 -1.94 -24.78
N ARG A 248 10.12 -1.63 -24.84
CA ARG A 248 11.13 -2.20 -23.93
C ARG A 248 10.85 -1.85 -22.46
N ASN A 249 10.45 -0.63 -22.16
CA ASN A 249 10.11 -0.20 -20.80
C ASN A 249 8.91 -0.99 -20.27
N ILE A 250 7.88 -1.14 -21.10
CA ILE A 250 6.67 -1.91 -20.77
C ILE A 250 7.01 -3.37 -20.45
N ILE A 251 7.85 -4.02 -21.28
CA ILE A 251 8.28 -5.41 -21.04
C ILE A 251 9.05 -5.53 -19.73
N PHE A 252 9.99 -4.61 -19.48
CA PHE A 252 10.78 -4.62 -18.25
C PHE A 252 9.90 -4.44 -17.00
N GLN A 253 8.98 -3.48 -17.01
CA GLN A 253 8.07 -3.27 -15.89
C GLN A 253 7.10 -4.46 -15.69
N SER A 254 6.66 -5.11 -16.77
CA SER A 254 5.86 -6.34 -16.68
C SER A 254 6.61 -7.48 -15.98
N ILE A 255 7.91 -7.65 -16.27
CA ILE A 255 8.76 -8.63 -15.59
C ILE A 255 8.90 -8.27 -14.10
N MET A 256 9.08 -6.99 -13.77
CA MET A 256 9.15 -6.53 -12.38
C MET A 256 7.87 -6.85 -11.60
N VAL A 257 6.69 -6.57 -12.18
CA VAL A 257 5.39 -6.96 -11.59
C VAL A 257 5.33 -8.47 -11.32
N ALA A 258 5.66 -9.29 -12.32
CA ALA A 258 5.60 -10.75 -12.21
C ALA A 258 6.58 -11.31 -11.16
N SER A 259 7.70 -10.61 -10.94
CA SER A 259 8.73 -11.02 -9.97
C SER A 259 8.33 -10.85 -8.51
N VAL A 260 7.31 -10.04 -8.19
CA VAL A 260 6.91 -9.76 -6.79
C VAL A 260 6.38 -11.02 -6.09
N ILE A 261 5.57 -11.83 -6.77
CA ILE A 261 4.98 -13.05 -6.20
C ILE A 261 6.07 -14.04 -5.75
N PRO A 262 7.03 -14.47 -6.62
CA PRO A 262 8.09 -15.37 -6.19
C PRO A 262 9.02 -14.72 -5.16
N MET A 263 9.29 -13.41 -5.24
CA MET A 263 10.10 -12.69 -4.24
C MET A 263 9.50 -12.82 -2.83
N VAL A 264 8.22 -12.48 -2.66
CA VAL A 264 7.52 -12.58 -1.36
C VAL A 264 7.39 -14.04 -0.91
N GLY A 265 7.10 -14.95 -1.84
CA GLY A 265 7.02 -16.39 -1.55
C GLY A 265 8.33 -16.97 -1.02
N LEU A 266 9.46 -16.62 -1.65
CA LEU A 266 10.80 -17.01 -1.21
C LEU A 266 11.13 -16.44 0.17
N ALA A 267 10.76 -15.19 0.44
CA ALA A 267 10.97 -14.54 1.73
C ALA A 267 10.19 -15.24 2.86
N LEU A 268 8.90 -15.53 2.62
CA LEU A 268 8.05 -16.27 3.57
C LEU A 268 8.57 -17.69 3.82
N TRP A 269 9.03 -18.37 2.78
CA TRP A 269 9.63 -19.70 2.92
C TRP A 269 10.95 -19.63 3.69
N GLY A 270 11.80 -18.65 3.38
CA GLY A 270 13.08 -18.41 4.02
C GLY A 270 12.96 -18.17 5.51
N VAL A 271 12.05 -17.27 5.92
CA VAL A 271 11.86 -16.95 7.34
C VAL A 271 11.27 -18.14 8.12
N ARG A 272 10.33 -18.90 7.55
CA ARG A 272 9.72 -20.07 8.21
C ARG A 272 10.68 -21.24 8.36
N ARG A 273 11.60 -21.42 7.41
CA ARG A 273 12.58 -22.52 7.42
C ARG A 273 13.92 -22.11 8.03
N GLU A 274 14.04 -20.87 8.52
CA GLU A 274 15.30 -20.27 8.98
C GLU A 274 16.43 -20.47 7.94
N ASN A 275 16.08 -20.32 6.65
CA ASN A 275 16.99 -20.53 5.53
C ASN A 275 17.69 -19.22 5.13
N ILE A 276 18.97 -19.11 5.49
CA ILE A 276 19.82 -17.94 5.25
C ILE A 276 19.93 -17.62 3.75
N VAL A 277 20.02 -18.63 2.88
CA VAL A 277 20.18 -18.43 1.43
C VAL A 277 18.93 -17.78 0.83
N ALA A 278 17.73 -18.23 1.24
CA ALA A 278 16.48 -17.64 0.78
C ALA A 278 16.31 -16.19 1.25
N MET A 279 16.73 -15.88 2.49
CA MET A 279 16.72 -14.52 3.01
C MET A 279 17.71 -13.61 2.26
N PHE A 280 18.89 -14.13 1.91
CA PHE A 280 19.88 -13.39 1.12
C PHE A 280 19.37 -13.10 -0.30
N LEU A 281 18.77 -14.08 -0.98
CA LEU A 281 18.15 -13.89 -2.29
C LEU A 281 17.01 -12.86 -2.24
N PHE A 282 16.18 -12.91 -1.19
CA PHE A 282 15.18 -11.87 -0.94
C PHE A 282 15.84 -10.48 -0.82
N THR A 283 16.89 -10.32 -0.02
CA THR A 283 17.59 -9.03 0.11
C THR A 283 18.13 -8.53 -1.24
N VAL A 284 18.78 -9.37 -2.04
CA VAL A 284 19.29 -8.98 -3.36
C VAL A 284 18.15 -8.53 -4.28
N THR A 285 17.07 -9.30 -4.34
CA THR A 285 15.90 -8.92 -5.16
C THR A 285 15.22 -7.66 -4.66
N SER A 286 15.14 -7.42 -3.34
CA SER A 286 14.64 -6.16 -2.77
C SER A 286 15.47 -4.96 -3.21
N VAL A 287 16.80 -5.07 -3.29
CA VAL A 287 17.65 -3.97 -3.79
C VAL A 287 17.35 -3.65 -5.26
N ILE A 288 17.16 -4.68 -6.10
CA ILE A 288 16.77 -4.50 -7.50
C ILE A 288 15.41 -3.80 -7.60
N THR A 289 14.43 -4.22 -6.78
CA THR A 289 13.11 -3.58 -6.72
C THR A 289 13.20 -2.13 -6.29
N ILE A 290 13.99 -1.80 -5.25
CA ILE A 290 14.20 -0.42 -4.81
C ILE A 290 14.82 0.43 -5.92
N ALA A 291 15.80 -0.10 -6.66
CA ALA A 291 16.40 0.60 -7.79
C ALA A 291 15.36 0.88 -8.90
N ASN A 292 14.46 -0.06 -9.19
CA ASN A 292 13.37 0.15 -10.14
C ASN A 292 12.39 1.23 -9.66
N PHE A 293 12.03 1.23 -8.38
CA PHE A 293 11.15 2.24 -7.80
C PHE A 293 11.80 3.63 -7.85
N LEU A 294 13.11 3.75 -7.57
CA LEU A 294 13.83 5.02 -7.74
C LEU A 294 13.83 5.54 -9.19
N TYR A 295 13.91 4.63 -10.17
CA TYR A 295 13.77 4.99 -11.58
C TYR A 295 12.36 5.54 -11.89
N ILE A 296 11.31 4.85 -11.43
CA ILE A 296 9.92 5.27 -11.61
C ILE A 296 9.66 6.62 -10.91
N LEU A 297 10.17 6.79 -9.69
CA LEU A 297 10.08 8.03 -8.92
C LEU A 297 10.66 9.23 -9.68
N ALA A 298 11.84 9.06 -10.28
CA ALA A 298 12.46 10.11 -11.09
C ALA A 298 11.58 10.47 -12.29
N GLU A 299 10.95 9.47 -12.91
CA GLU A 299 10.04 9.67 -14.03
C GLU A 299 8.78 10.45 -13.62
N PHE A 300 8.19 10.12 -12.47
CA PHE A 300 7.04 10.84 -11.92
C PHE A 300 7.35 12.30 -11.62
N ILE A 301 8.48 12.58 -10.97
CA ILE A 301 8.85 13.95 -10.59
C ILE A 301 9.16 14.80 -11.83
N ILE A 302 9.93 14.25 -12.78
CA ILE A 302 10.43 15.03 -13.92
C ILE A 302 9.35 15.19 -14.99
N LYS A 303 8.74 14.07 -15.41
CA LYS A 303 7.83 14.03 -16.55
C LYS A 303 6.37 14.23 -16.15
N ARG A 304 5.90 13.53 -15.11
CA ARG A 304 4.46 13.37 -14.85
C ARG A 304 3.88 14.37 -13.83
N ASP A 305 4.66 14.94 -12.89
CA ASP A 305 4.17 15.85 -11.84
C ASP A 305 2.98 15.27 -11.02
N GLU A 306 3.02 13.95 -10.78
CA GLU A 306 1.96 13.15 -10.11
C GLU A 306 2.24 12.96 -8.62
N PHE A 307 1.62 13.77 -7.76
CA PHE A 307 1.94 13.78 -6.32
C PHE A 307 1.48 12.53 -5.58
N LEU A 308 0.28 12.01 -5.86
CA LEU A 308 -0.28 10.85 -5.17
C LEU A 308 0.53 9.58 -5.47
N LEU A 309 0.85 9.33 -6.74
CA LEU A 309 1.70 8.19 -7.12
C LEU A 309 3.13 8.35 -6.62
N THR A 310 3.68 9.57 -6.63
CA THR A 310 4.98 9.86 -6.00
C THR A 310 4.96 9.56 -4.50
N PHE A 311 3.92 9.97 -3.78
CA PHE A 311 3.77 9.68 -2.35
C PHE A 311 3.71 8.16 -2.09
N LEU A 312 2.93 7.43 -2.90
CA LEU A 312 2.79 5.98 -2.81
C LEU A 312 4.11 5.26 -3.12
N ASP A 313 4.85 5.71 -4.11
CA ASP A 313 6.16 5.18 -4.50
C ASP A 313 7.18 5.35 -3.37
N VAL A 314 7.27 6.56 -2.80
CA VAL A 314 8.14 6.85 -1.64
C VAL A 314 7.78 5.98 -0.44
N LEU A 315 6.48 5.77 -0.18
CA LEU A 315 6.02 4.86 0.88
C LEU A 315 6.45 3.41 0.59
N GLY A 316 6.33 2.95 -0.67
CA GLY A 316 6.75 1.62 -1.10
C GLY A 316 8.25 1.40 -0.95
N ILE A 317 9.07 2.39 -1.31
CA ILE A 317 10.53 2.38 -1.10
C ILE A 317 10.85 2.28 0.39
N LEU A 318 10.21 3.10 1.22
CA LEU A 318 10.44 3.11 2.67
C LEU A 318 10.10 1.75 3.30
N LEU A 319 8.96 1.16 2.93
CA LEU A 319 8.55 -0.15 3.43
C LEU A 319 9.49 -1.26 2.95
N SER A 320 9.93 -1.22 1.69
CA SER A 320 10.92 -2.17 1.16
C SER A 320 12.26 -2.10 1.90
N ILE A 321 12.73 -0.89 2.25
CA ILE A 321 13.94 -0.71 3.06
C ILE A 321 13.73 -1.30 4.46
N MET A 322 12.59 -1.01 5.10
CA MET A 322 12.26 -1.58 6.42
C MET A 322 12.22 -3.10 6.37
N SER A 323 11.63 -3.70 5.33
CA SER A 323 11.61 -5.15 5.10
C SER A 323 13.01 -5.73 4.97
N MET A 324 13.90 -5.05 4.25
CA MET A 324 15.30 -5.46 4.12
C MET A 324 16.05 -5.42 5.46
N VAL A 325 15.86 -4.36 6.26
CA VAL A 325 16.46 -4.24 7.60
C VAL A 325 15.94 -5.35 8.52
N VAL A 326 14.64 -5.60 8.51
CA VAL A 326 14.03 -6.65 9.34
C VAL A 326 14.43 -8.05 8.87
N ALA A 327 14.59 -8.27 7.56
CA ALA A 327 15.15 -9.51 7.01
C ALA A 327 16.56 -9.78 7.55
N TYR A 328 17.42 -8.76 7.59
CA TYR A 328 18.75 -8.86 8.17
C TYR A 328 18.70 -9.19 9.67
N LEU A 329 17.84 -8.52 10.44
CA LEU A 329 17.65 -8.83 11.86
C LEU A 329 17.13 -10.26 12.09
N ALA A 330 16.27 -10.77 11.20
CA ALA A 330 15.79 -12.15 11.25
C ALA A 330 16.94 -13.14 11.03
N VAL A 331 17.84 -12.88 10.08
CA VAL A 331 19.04 -13.72 9.85
C VAL A 331 19.96 -13.72 11.06
N LEU A 332 20.20 -12.57 11.69
CA LEU A 332 21.00 -12.51 12.93
C LEU A 332 20.39 -13.34 14.06
N ASN A 333 19.07 -13.29 14.21
CA ASN A 333 18.35 -14.12 15.18
C ASN A 333 18.53 -15.62 14.89
N PHE A 334 18.49 -16.03 13.62
CA PHE A 334 18.71 -17.44 13.22
C PHE A 334 20.12 -17.92 13.59
N VAL A 335 21.14 -17.10 13.34
CA VAL A 335 22.54 -17.43 13.66
C VAL A 335 22.73 -17.52 15.17
N GLN A 336 22.23 -16.55 15.93
CA GLN A 336 22.31 -16.59 17.40
C GLN A 336 21.67 -17.85 17.97
N ARG A 337 20.47 -18.21 17.49
CA ARG A 337 19.77 -19.42 17.91
C ARG A 337 20.58 -20.69 17.62
N ARG A 338 21.14 -20.82 16.40
CA ARG A 338 22.00 -21.96 16.03
C ARG A 338 23.23 -22.09 16.92
N ASN A 339 23.86 -20.97 17.29
CA ASN A 339 25.02 -20.96 18.16
C ASN A 339 24.68 -21.40 19.59
N HIS A 340 23.57 -20.91 20.16
CA HIS A 340 23.10 -21.36 21.47
C HIS A 340 22.73 -22.85 21.49
N GLU A 341 22.01 -23.33 20.48
CA GLU A 341 21.69 -24.76 20.35
C GLU A 341 22.95 -25.61 20.17
N GLY A 342 23.94 -25.12 19.41
CA GLY A 342 25.24 -25.77 19.25
C GLY A 342 26.00 -25.92 20.56
N ALA A 343 26.04 -24.87 21.39
CA ALA A 343 26.67 -24.90 22.71
C ALA A 343 26.00 -25.91 23.65
N ILE A 344 24.66 -25.92 23.70
CA ILE A 344 23.90 -26.86 24.54
C ILE A 344 24.13 -28.31 24.10
N ASN A 345 24.19 -28.58 22.79
CA ASN A 345 24.43 -29.93 22.28
C ASN A 345 25.85 -30.44 22.61
N LEU A 346 26.84 -29.55 22.67
CA LEU A 346 28.20 -29.87 23.11
C LEU A 346 28.25 -30.20 24.62
N GLU A 347 27.51 -29.45 25.43
CA GLU A 347 27.41 -29.68 26.89
C GLU A 347 26.60 -30.93 27.24
N THR A 348 25.60 -31.29 26.43
CA THR A 348 24.66 -32.41 26.69
C THR A 348 24.99 -33.71 25.94
N GLY A 349 26.14 -33.78 25.26
CA GLY A 349 26.57 -34.99 24.55
C GLY A 349 25.62 -35.42 23.41
N GLY A 350 24.94 -34.47 22.76
CA GLY A 350 24.08 -34.75 21.60
C GLY A 350 22.66 -35.27 21.90
N GLN A 351 22.20 -35.25 23.16
CA GLN A 351 20.83 -35.66 23.51
C GLN A 351 19.77 -34.54 23.37
N GLY A 352 20.18 -33.31 23.02
CA GLY A 352 19.28 -32.18 22.80
C GLY A 352 18.42 -32.32 21.53
N GLN A 353 17.25 -32.94 21.64
CA GLN A 353 16.30 -33.02 20.53
C GLN A 353 15.89 -31.63 20.01
N ARG A 354 15.92 -31.47 18.69
CA ARG A 354 15.30 -30.36 17.95
C ARG A 354 13.79 -30.28 18.23
N LYS A 355 13.35 -29.59 19.29
CA LYS A 355 11.98 -29.06 19.33
C LYS A 355 11.93 -27.82 18.44
N ARG A 356 11.65 -28.02 17.15
CA ARG A 356 11.20 -26.93 16.29
C ARG A 356 9.99 -26.29 16.96
N PHE A 357 10.09 -25.01 17.29
CA PHE A 357 8.93 -24.22 17.61
C PHE A 357 8.10 -24.19 16.33
N SER A 358 7.04 -25.01 16.27
CA SER A 358 6.05 -24.91 15.22
C SER A 358 5.31 -23.61 15.49
N ILE A 359 5.64 -22.55 14.73
CA ILE A 359 4.99 -21.23 14.84
C ILE A 359 3.53 -21.31 14.36
N ASP A 360 3.11 -22.46 13.81
CA ASP A 360 1.77 -22.71 13.27
C ASP A 360 0.74 -23.23 14.30
N ASP A 361 1.11 -23.39 15.59
CA ASP A 361 0.20 -23.86 16.67
C ASP A 361 -0.56 -22.74 17.43
#